data_AF-A0A3C1YLV5-F1
#
_entry.id   AF-A0A3C1YLV5-F1
#
_cell.length_a   1.000
_cell.length_b   1.000
_cell.length_c   1.000
_cell.angle_alpha   90.00
_cell.angle_beta   90.00
_cell.angle_gamma   90.00
#
_symmetry.space_group_name_H-M   'P 1'
#
loop_
_entity.id
_entity.type
_entity.pdbx_description
1 polymer ?
#
loop_
_entity_poly.entity_id
_entity_poly.type
_entity_poly.pdbx_seq_one_letter_code
_entity_poly.pdbx_strand_id
1 'polypeptide(L)'
;MKTRIALMTAIVLMAIQFTFAVEPAKKFATEEQKIAFATTNLLAALRSNNPGLIESAMRITAQMKMRYPAVNVSELISAINKVWQKHPSGSTRYKAYIAMSICENPEWYASEESIVAANDETFFRAASNYMNQHFLSAHVK
;
A
#
# COMPACT_ATOMS: atom_id res chain seq x y z
N MET A 1 23.64 -9.95 -67.42
CA MET A 1 22.60 -10.93 -67.05
C MET A 1 23.24 -12.18 -66.49
N LYS A 2 23.17 -12.39 -65.18
CA LYS A 2 23.13 -13.68 -64.47
C LYS A 2 22.88 -13.39 -62.99
N THR A 3 21.72 -13.84 -62.56
CA THR A 3 21.14 -13.84 -61.21
C THR A 3 22.00 -14.63 -60.23
N ARG A 4 22.06 -14.21 -58.95
CA ARG A 4 21.47 -14.97 -57.82
C ARG A 4 21.73 -14.29 -56.46
N ILE A 5 20.59 -14.10 -55.79
CA ILE A 5 20.31 -13.86 -54.37
C ILE A 5 21.28 -14.60 -53.44
N ALA A 6 21.83 -13.87 -52.46
CA ALA A 6 22.31 -14.45 -51.21
C ALA A 6 21.76 -13.60 -50.04
N LEU A 7 20.45 -13.76 -49.84
CA LEU A 7 19.77 -13.49 -48.59
C LEU A 7 20.22 -14.56 -47.58
N MET A 8 20.70 -14.17 -46.41
CA MET A 8 20.21 -14.67 -45.12
C MET A 8 21.03 -14.09 -43.97
N THR A 9 20.58 -12.93 -43.52
CA THR A 9 20.73 -12.43 -42.16
C THR A 9 20.24 -13.48 -41.16
N ALA A 10 21.17 -14.21 -40.54
CA ALA A 10 20.88 -15.02 -39.37
C ALA A 10 20.81 -14.10 -38.13
N ILE A 11 19.68 -13.39 -37.98
CA ILE A 11 19.31 -12.82 -36.68
C ILE A 11 18.83 -14.00 -35.85
N VAL A 12 19.71 -14.51 -34.99
CA VAL A 12 19.35 -15.42 -33.90
C VAL A 12 18.49 -14.60 -32.95
N LEU A 13 17.19 -14.60 -33.21
CA LEU A 13 16.17 -14.07 -32.30
C LEU A 13 16.09 -15.04 -31.13
N MET A 14 16.98 -14.88 -30.15
CA MET A 14 16.92 -15.60 -28.88
C MET A 14 15.71 -15.06 -28.14
N ALA A 15 14.54 -15.66 -28.40
CA ALA A 15 13.33 -15.43 -27.64
C ALA A 15 13.58 -15.92 -26.22
N ILE A 16 14.01 -15.01 -25.34
CA ILE A 16 13.99 -15.23 -23.91
C ILE A 16 12.51 -15.32 -23.54
N GLN A 17 11.98 -16.55 -23.54
CA GLN A 17 10.70 -16.85 -22.95
C GLN A 17 10.86 -16.67 -21.45
N PHE A 18 10.58 -15.48 -20.94
CA PHE A 18 10.28 -15.28 -19.54
C PHE A 18 8.97 -16.02 -19.26
N THR A 19 9.07 -17.29 -18.88
CA THR A 19 8.00 -17.98 -18.18
C THR A 19 7.86 -17.33 -16.82
N PHE A 20 7.02 -16.29 -16.74
CA PHE A 20 6.50 -15.85 -15.46
C PHE A 20 5.72 -17.03 -14.89
N ALA A 21 6.35 -17.76 -13.97
CA ALA A 21 5.67 -18.68 -13.10
C ALA A 21 4.66 -17.87 -12.28
N VAL A 22 3.44 -17.77 -12.78
CA VAL A 22 2.30 -17.30 -12.00
C VAL A 22 2.07 -18.40 -10.97
N GLU A 23 2.61 -18.22 -9.77
CA GLU A 23 2.32 -19.12 -8.66
C GLU A 23 0.80 -19.26 -8.53
N PRO A 24 0.26 -20.49 -8.40
CA PRO A 24 -1.17 -20.68 -8.25
C PRO A 24 -1.63 -19.91 -7.02
N ALA A 25 -2.59 -19.00 -7.21
CA ALA A 25 -3.16 -18.20 -6.14
C ALA A 25 -3.52 -19.12 -4.97
N LYS A 26 -2.80 -18.96 -3.85
CA LYS A 26 -3.00 -19.76 -2.64
C LYS A 26 -4.48 -19.62 -2.23
N LYS A 27 -5.25 -20.70 -2.34
CA LYS A 27 -6.66 -20.71 -1.92
C LYS A 27 -6.70 -20.57 -0.40
N PHE A 28 -6.95 -19.36 0.09
CA PHE A 28 -7.20 -19.12 1.51
C PHE A 28 -8.59 -19.68 1.86
N ALA A 29 -8.68 -20.52 2.89
CA ALA A 29 -9.91 -21.20 3.26
C ALA A 29 -10.83 -20.35 4.15
N THR A 30 -10.28 -19.37 4.89
CA THR A 30 -11.07 -18.48 5.78
C THR A 30 -10.66 -17.01 5.67
N GLU A 31 -11.50 -16.10 6.15
CA GLU A 31 -11.23 -14.66 6.18
C GLU A 31 -10.05 -14.34 7.13
N GLU A 32 -9.95 -15.07 8.25
CA GLU A 32 -8.84 -14.95 9.20
C GLU A 32 -7.50 -15.31 8.55
N GLN A 33 -7.48 -16.34 7.70
CA GLN A 33 -6.27 -16.73 6.97
C GLN A 33 -5.85 -15.66 5.96
N LYS A 34 -6.81 -14.99 5.30
CA LYS A 34 -6.51 -13.87 4.40
C LYS A 34 -5.94 -12.68 5.19
N ILE A 35 -6.53 -12.35 6.33
CA ILE A 35 -6.08 -11.25 7.19
C ILE A 35 -4.68 -11.52 7.75
N ALA A 36 -4.41 -12.75 8.21
CA ALA A 36 -3.09 -13.15 8.71
C ALA A 36 -2.01 -13.09 7.60
N PHE A 37 -2.34 -13.54 6.39
CA PHE A 37 -1.44 -13.45 5.25
C PHE A 37 -1.19 -11.98 4.85
N ALA A 38 -2.24 -11.16 4.78
CA ALA A 38 -2.13 -9.74 4.51
C ALA A 38 -1.24 -9.06 5.56
N THR A 39 -1.45 -9.33 6.84
CA THR A 39 -0.68 -8.75 7.95
C THR A 39 0.81 -9.06 7.83
N THR A 40 1.18 -10.30 7.49
CA THR A 40 2.59 -10.68 7.25
C THR A 40 3.22 -9.88 6.11
N ASN A 41 2.52 -9.75 4.98
CA ASN A 41 3.04 -9.02 3.82
C ASN A 41 3.16 -7.52 4.09
N LEU A 42 2.18 -6.95 4.81
CA LEU A 42 2.19 -5.54 5.20
C LEU A 42 3.35 -5.24 6.15
N LEU A 43 3.64 -6.12 7.12
CA LEU A 43 4.80 -5.99 7.99
C LEU A 43 6.12 -6.01 7.22
N ALA A 44 6.25 -6.89 6.22
CA ALA A 44 7.43 -6.94 5.36
C ALA A 44 7.59 -5.64 4.55
N ALA A 45 6.49 -5.13 3.98
CA ALA A 45 6.48 -3.90 3.21
C ALA A 45 6.83 -2.66 4.06
N LEU A 46 6.29 -2.55 5.28
CA LEU A 46 6.59 -1.47 6.25
C LEU A 46 8.06 -1.46 6.70
N ARG A 47 8.75 -2.60 6.62
CA ARG A 47 10.18 -2.75 6.95
C ARG A 47 11.10 -2.62 5.74
N SER A 48 10.54 -2.44 4.54
CA SER A 48 11.33 -2.28 3.32
C SER A 48 12.00 -0.90 3.27
N ASN A 49 12.97 -0.74 2.36
CA ASN A 49 13.56 0.56 2.04
C ASN A 49 12.87 1.27 0.87
N ASN A 50 11.75 0.72 0.37
CA ASN A 50 11.04 1.28 -0.77
C ASN A 50 9.89 2.19 -0.26
N PRO A 51 9.94 3.51 -0.51
CA PRO A 51 8.92 4.43 -0.02
C PRO A 51 7.51 4.08 -0.49
N GLY A 52 7.36 3.64 -1.74
CA GLY A 52 6.06 3.25 -2.29
C GLY A 52 5.46 2.03 -1.59
N LEU A 53 6.29 1.02 -1.24
CA LEU A 53 5.83 -0.14 -0.47
C LEU A 53 5.43 0.24 0.95
N ILE A 54 6.21 1.12 1.61
CA ILE A 54 5.87 1.62 2.95
C ILE A 54 4.52 2.37 2.90
N GLU A 55 4.35 3.27 1.93
CA GLU A 55 3.12 4.06 1.77
C GLU A 55 1.89 3.19 1.49
N SER A 56 2.00 2.24 0.55
CA SER A 56 0.91 1.32 0.23
C SER A 56 0.55 0.46 1.44
N ALA A 57 1.55 -0.03 2.20
CA ALA A 57 1.31 -0.82 3.39
C ALA A 57 0.63 -0.03 4.53
N MET A 58 1.01 1.24 4.73
CA MET A 58 0.32 2.13 5.67
C MET A 58 -1.15 2.35 5.28
N ARG A 59 -1.43 2.60 3.99
CA ARG A 59 -2.80 2.75 3.48
C ARG A 59 -3.61 1.48 3.71
N ILE A 60 -3.11 0.33 3.27
CA ILE A 60 -3.85 -0.94 3.36
C ILE A 60 -4.12 -1.29 4.82
N THR A 61 -3.16 -1.03 5.73
CA THR A 61 -3.36 -1.23 7.17
C THR A 61 -4.51 -0.35 7.69
N ALA A 62 -4.52 0.93 7.33
CA ALA A 62 -5.58 1.86 7.74
C ALA A 62 -6.96 1.40 7.20
N GLN A 63 -7.05 1.05 5.91
CA GLN A 63 -8.30 0.55 5.31
C GLN A 63 -8.76 -0.78 5.93
N MET A 64 -7.82 -1.67 6.25
CA MET A 64 -8.13 -2.92 6.94
C MET A 64 -8.74 -2.64 8.32
N LYS A 65 -8.22 -1.65 9.05
CA LYS A 65 -8.74 -1.27 10.36
C LYS A 65 -10.10 -0.57 10.27
N MET A 66 -10.32 0.25 9.25
CA MET A 66 -11.64 0.85 8.96
C MET A 66 -12.69 -0.21 8.63
N ARG A 67 -12.33 -1.20 7.78
CA ARG A 67 -13.26 -2.24 7.34
C ARG A 67 -13.50 -3.33 8.39
N TYR A 68 -12.48 -3.64 9.18
CA TYR A 68 -12.52 -4.69 10.19
C TYR A 68 -11.97 -4.17 11.53
N PRO A 69 -12.73 -3.34 12.28
CA PRO A 69 -12.25 -2.71 13.51
C PRO A 69 -11.81 -3.70 14.59
N ALA A 70 -12.37 -4.91 14.61
CA ALA A 70 -12.01 -5.97 15.57
C ALA A 70 -10.66 -6.65 15.28
N VAL A 71 -10.07 -6.48 14.09
CA VAL A 71 -8.80 -7.12 13.75
C VAL A 71 -7.68 -6.53 14.59
N ASN A 72 -6.89 -7.42 15.20
CA ASN A 72 -5.67 -7.04 15.90
C ASN A 72 -4.56 -6.73 14.90
N VAL A 73 -4.22 -5.46 14.80
CA VAL A 73 -3.16 -4.92 13.93
C VAL A 73 -2.04 -4.27 14.74
N SER A 74 -1.89 -4.63 16.02
CA SER A 74 -0.94 -3.99 16.95
C SER A 74 0.50 -3.98 16.44
N GLU A 75 0.96 -5.07 15.82
CA GLU A 75 2.30 -5.13 15.23
C GLU A 75 2.47 -4.19 14.04
N LEU A 76 1.44 -4.06 13.20
CA LEU A 76 1.43 -3.12 12.08
C LEU A 76 1.47 -1.69 12.60
N ILE A 77 0.63 -1.35 13.59
CA ILE A 77 0.63 -0.02 14.23
C ILE A 77 2.02 0.29 14.81
N SER A 78 2.65 -0.67 15.50
CA SER A 78 4.01 -0.51 16.03
C SER A 78 5.05 -0.25 14.91
N ALA A 79 4.92 -0.93 13.78
CA ALA A 79 5.78 -0.69 12.62
C ALA A 79 5.53 0.70 12.00
N ILE A 80 4.27 1.13 11.86
CA ILE A 80 3.92 2.47 11.37
C ILE A 80 4.45 3.55 12.32
N ASN A 81 4.36 3.37 13.64
CA ASN A 81 4.92 4.29 14.62
C ASN A 81 6.44 4.43 14.47
N LYS A 82 7.17 3.35 14.16
CA LYS A 82 8.61 3.45 13.83
C LYS A 82 8.84 4.28 12.57
N VAL A 83 8.01 4.12 11.54
CA VAL A 83 8.09 4.96 10.32
C VAL A 83 7.84 6.43 10.67
N TRP A 84 6.80 6.71 11.45
CA TRP A 84 6.48 8.06 11.92
C TRP A 84 7.65 8.71 12.66
N GLN A 85 8.32 7.99 13.56
CA GLN A 85 9.40 8.54 14.38
C GLN A 85 10.75 8.64 13.66
N LYS A 86 11.08 7.67 12.79
CA LYS A 86 12.47 7.46 12.34
C LYS A 86 12.68 7.59 10.83
N HIS A 87 11.62 7.64 10.02
CA HIS A 87 11.79 7.70 8.58
C HIS A 87 12.41 9.04 8.14
N PRO A 88 13.37 9.08 7.21
CA PRO A 88 14.07 10.32 6.83
C PRO A 88 13.17 11.33 6.13
N SER A 89 12.23 10.88 5.30
CA SER A 89 11.28 11.74 4.59
C SER A 89 10.18 12.26 5.51
N GLY A 90 10.08 13.59 5.65
CA GLY A 90 9.01 14.25 6.41
C GLY A 90 7.60 13.97 5.84
N SER A 91 7.47 13.87 4.51
CA SER A 91 6.22 13.49 3.86
C SER A 91 5.77 12.08 4.28
N THR A 92 6.68 11.12 4.29
CA THR A 92 6.39 9.75 4.73
C THR A 92 6.05 9.70 6.23
N ARG A 93 6.75 10.47 7.07
CA ARG A 93 6.41 10.60 8.50
C ARG A 93 5.00 11.16 8.70
N TYR A 94 4.60 12.17 7.92
CA TYR A 94 3.25 12.74 7.99
C TYR A 94 2.17 11.74 7.55
N LYS A 95 2.41 10.97 6.47
CA LYS A 95 1.53 9.87 6.06
C LYS A 95 1.40 8.78 7.13
N ALA A 96 2.49 8.45 7.82
CA ALA A 96 2.47 7.51 8.93
C ALA A 96 1.62 8.01 10.11
N TYR A 97 1.73 9.30 10.44
CA TYR A 97 0.87 9.94 11.44
C TYR A 97 -0.63 9.85 11.06
N ILE A 98 -0.98 10.13 9.81
CA ILE A 98 -2.36 9.97 9.33
C ILE A 98 -2.83 8.52 9.46
N ALA A 99 -2.02 7.55 9.00
CA ALA A 99 -2.36 6.14 9.09
C ALA A 99 -2.57 5.68 10.54
N MET A 100 -1.75 6.16 11.48
CA MET A 100 -1.93 5.91 12.91
C MET A 100 -3.25 6.49 13.43
N SER A 101 -3.55 7.75 13.10
CA SER A 101 -4.81 8.41 13.51
C SER A 101 -6.05 7.60 13.09
N ILE A 102 -6.02 7.08 11.85
CA ILE A 102 -7.09 6.21 11.34
C ILE A 102 -7.12 4.86 12.08
N CYS A 103 -5.96 4.27 12.38
CA CYS A 103 -5.92 2.98 13.06
C CYS A 103 -6.40 3.05 14.52
N GLU A 104 -6.20 4.20 15.17
CA GLU A 104 -6.65 4.47 16.54
C GLU A 104 -8.14 4.81 16.60
N ASN A 105 -8.66 5.53 15.61
CA ASN A 105 -10.06 5.99 15.57
C ASN A 105 -10.71 5.71 14.22
N PRO A 106 -10.83 4.42 13.81
CA PRO A 106 -11.30 4.05 12.47
C PRO A 106 -12.71 4.57 12.14
N GLU A 107 -13.57 4.67 13.15
CA GLU A 107 -14.95 5.13 13.03
C GLU A 107 -15.07 6.60 12.60
N TRP A 108 -14.09 7.46 12.88
CA TRP A 108 -14.11 8.85 12.44
C TRP A 108 -13.96 8.96 10.91
N TYR A 109 -13.28 7.99 10.30
CA TYR A 109 -12.96 8.04 8.87
C TYR A 109 -13.86 7.12 8.04
N ALA A 110 -14.55 6.15 8.67
CA ALA A 110 -15.29 5.10 7.99
C ALA A 110 -16.50 5.61 7.17
N SER A 111 -17.06 6.77 7.52
CA SER A 111 -18.17 7.39 6.79
C SER A 111 -17.73 8.31 5.64
N GLU A 112 -16.43 8.59 5.52
CA GLU A 112 -15.93 9.53 4.52
C GLU A 112 -15.65 8.81 3.19
N GLU A 113 -16.58 8.93 2.25
CA GLU A 113 -16.51 8.24 0.94
C GLU A 113 -15.22 8.58 0.19
N SER A 114 -14.75 9.83 0.28
CA SER A 114 -13.53 10.25 -0.40
C SER A 114 -12.27 9.55 0.11
N ILE A 115 -12.29 9.01 1.33
CA ILE A 115 -11.20 8.21 1.91
C ILE A 115 -11.39 6.73 1.57
N VAL A 116 -12.63 6.23 1.69
CA VAL A 116 -12.95 4.81 1.47
C VAL A 116 -12.71 4.41 0.00
N ALA A 117 -13.05 5.26 -0.95
CA ALA A 117 -12.90 5.00 -2.39
C ALA A 117 -11.52 5.40 -2.95
N ALA A 118 -10.62 5.96 -2.14
CA ALA A 118 -9.35 6.49 -2.61
C ALA A 118 -8.34 5.40 -3.00
N ASN A 119 -7.54 5.70 -4.02
CA ASN A 119 -6.40 4.90 -4.45
C ASN A 119 -5.11 5.32 -3.70
N ASP A 120 -3.99 4.66 -3.99
CA ASP A 120 -2.68 4.92 -3.36
C ASP A 120 -2.27 6.41 -3.44
N GLU A 121 -2.63 7.11 -4.51
CA GLU A 121 -2.24 8.50 -4.75
C GLU A 121 -3.11 9.53 -4.01
N THR A 122 -4.38 9.20 -3.80
CA THR A 122 -5.37 10.15 -3.25
C THR A 122 -5.71 9.91 -1.79
N PHE A 123 -5.47 8.71 -1.25
CA PHE A 123 -5.90 8.32 0.10
C PHE A 123 -5.41 9.28 1.20
N PHE A 124 -4.09 9.50 1.28
CA PHE A 124 -3.52 10.35 2.33
C PHE A 124 -3.95 11.81 2.18
N ARG A 125 -4.26 12.24 0.96
CA ARG A 125 -4.76 13.59 0.69
C ARG A 125 -6.19 13.76 1.19
N ALA A 126 -7.06 12.80 0.88
CA ALA A 126 -8.44 12.79 1.37
C ALA A 126 -8.48 12.74 2.91
N ALA A 127 -7.68 11.87 3.52
CA ALA A 127 -7.59 11.76 4.97
C ALA A 127 -7.01 13.02 5.64
N SER A 128 -5.99 13.63 5.04
CA SER A 128 -5.44 14.91 5.52
C SER A 128 -6.47 16.04 5.44
N ASN A 129 -7.21 16.13 4.33
CA ASN A 129 -8.27 17.13 4.18
C ASN A 129 -9.37 16.95 5.21
N TYR A 130 -9.83 15.71 5.44
CA TYR A 130 -10.80 15.38 6.48
C TYR A 130 -10.29 15.82 7.86
N MET A 131 -9.05 15.48 8.20
CA MET A 131 -8.46 15.90 9.48
C MET A 131 -8.42 17.41 9.65
N ASN A 132 -8.03 18.13 8.59
CA ASN A 132 -7.96 19.57 8.60
C ASN A 132 -9.35 20.20 8.79
N GLN A 133 -10.37 19.68 8.13
CA GLN A 133 -11.74 20.22 8.16
C GLN A 133 -12.46 19.95 9.47
N HIS A 134 -12.22 18.80 10.11
CA HIS A 134 -12.99 18.36 11.27
C HIS A 134 -12.29 18.56 12.60
N PHE A 135 -10.96 18.57 12.64
CA PHE A 135 -10.21 18.62 13.90
C PHE A 135 -9.33 19.87 14.06
N LEU A 136 -8.74 20.37 12.96
CA LEU A 136 -7.72 21.42 13.05
C LEU A 136 -8.24 22.82 12.73
N SER A 137 -9.20 22.96 11.81
CA SER A 137 -9.79 24.25 11.40
C SER A 137 -10.69 24.88 12.47
N ALA A 138 -11.18 24.11 13.45
CA ALA A 138 -12.02 24.62 14.55
C ALA A 138 -11.27 25.47 15.59
N HIS A 139 -9.92 25.44 15.57
CA HIS A 139 -9.07 26.11 16.57
C HIS A 139 -8.42 27.40 16.05
N VAL A 140 -8.82 27.88 14.86
CA VAL A 140 -8.42 29.17 14.31
C VAL A 140 -9.61 30.13 14.43
N LYS A 141 -9.87 30.61 15.64
CA LYS A 141 -10.69 31.80 15.91
C LYS A 141 -10.05 32.60 17.04
#